data_AF-A0A9E5Z678-F1
#
_entry.id   AF-A0A9E5Z678-F1
#
_cell.length_a   1.000
_cell.length_b   1.000
_cell.length_c   1.000
_cell.angle_alpha   90.00
_cell.angle_beta   90.00
_cell.angle_gamma   90.00
#
_symmetry.space_group_name_H-M   'P 1'
#
loop_
_entity.id
_entity.type
_entity.pdbx_description
1 polymer ?
#
loop_
_entity_poly.entity_id
_entity_poly.type
_entity_poly.pdbx_seq_one_letter_code
_entity_poly.pdbx_strand_id
1 'polypeptide(L)'
;MPPKTRTHPPINSNRETYTAVTGATYTAKGGDSLIGVNRAGIVTVTLPTTQVRPGRIYSIKDESGAAATNNITVATEGAETIDGAATDVINVNYESKSYYSDGTNWFIIPVAPDAQNTYEAPGLTLGTANAEGTGNSIRSGATILAFDATNPSTQAHSDAAAPGSATVAARRDHKHAMPAEGSGSDISARVYHSVNQSITNATDTALAFDSERWDTDVIHDTVTNNSRLTCKTAGKYIIVGSVRWTSNVTGVRNTFIRLNGTTWLAFNMPDTNQGNVHAITVSTIYDLAVNDYIELMVHQTSGGALNLEATGNYSPEFMMAKVLG
;
A
#
# COMPACT_ATOMS: atom_id res chain seq x y z
N MET A 1 73.52 -54.86 15.83
CA MET A 1 72.91 -54.26 17.04
C MET A 1 71.45 -54.69 17.08
N PRO A 2 70.94 -55.27 18.18
CA PRO A 2 69.52 -55.64 18.25
C PRO A 2 68.65 -54.38 18.48
N PRO A 3 67.38 -54.35 18.04
CA PRO A 3 66.52 -53.19 18.21
C PRO A 3 66.09 -53.06 19.68
N LYS A 4 66.23 -51.85 20.22
CA LYS A 4 65.85 -51.49 21.59
C LYS A 4 64.32 -51.38 21.69
N THR A 5 63.66 -52.29 22.40
CA THR A 5 62.22 -52.19 22.70
C THR A 5 62.00 -51.08 23.73
N ARG A 6 61.27 -50.03 23.34
CA ARG A 6 60.78 -49.00 24.27
C ARG A 6 59.57 -49.58 25.00
N THR A 7 59.72 -49.92 26.28
CA THR A 7 58.59 -50.13 27.18
C THR A 7 58.10 -48.76 27.63
N HIS A 8 56.94 -48.32 27.11
CA HIS A 8 56.26 -47.15 27.64
C HIS A 8 55.65 -47.48 29.03
N PRO A 9 55.68 -46.55 30.00
CA PRO A 9 54.99 -46.72 31.27
C PRO A 9 53.49 -46.94 31.03
N PRO A 10 52.78 -47.71 31.87
CA PRO A 10 51.34 -47.89 31.72
C PRO A 10 50.64 -46.53 31.78
N ILE A 11 49.81 -46.28 30.77
CA ILE A 11 48.89 -45.14 30.74
C ILE A 11 47.94 -45.37 31.92
N ASN A 12 47.93 -44.46 32.90
CA ASN A 12 46.91 -44.45 33.94
C ASN A 12 45.58 -44.13 33.24
N SER A 13 44.88 -45.15 32.75
CA SER A 13 43.52 -44.95 32.25
C SER A 13 42.66 -44.67 33.47
N ASN A 14 42.16 -43.44 33.58
CA ASN A 14 40.99 -43.16 34.39
C ASN A 14 39.84 -44.00 33.80
N ARG A 15 39.78 -45.27 34.22
CA ARG A 15 38.77 -46.21 33.76
C ARG A 15 37.50 -45.83 34.49
N GLU A 16 36.64 -45.04 33.85
CA GLU A 16 35.30 -44.76 34.34
C GLU A 16 34.61 -46.10 34.62
N THR A 17 34.32 -46.36 35.88
CA THR A 17 33.68 -47.60 36.33
C THR A 17 32.19 -47.38 36.51
N TYR A 18 31.40 -48.36 36.06
CA TYR A 18 29.98 -48.44 36.31
C TYR A 18 29.70 -49.43 37.45
N THR A 19 28.91 -48.99 38.42
CA THR A 19 28.43 -49.83 39.52
C THR A 19 26.91 -49.78 39.60
N ALA A 20 26.28 -50.93 39.41
CA ALA A 20 24.84 -51.08 39.57
C ALA A 20 24.45 -51.26 41.05
N VAL A 21 23.47 -50.49 41.50
CA VAL A 21 22.90 -50.55 42.85
C VAL A 21 21.47 -51.08 42.77
N THR A 22 21.26 -52.29 43.26
CA THR A 22 19.93 -52.95 43.35
C THR A 22 19.43 -53.09 44.79
N GLY A 23 20.25 -52.69 45.77
CA GLY A 23 19.93 -52.71 47.21
C GLY A 23 19.28 -51.41 47.70
N ALA A 24 18.72 -51.44 48.92
CA ALA A 24 18.14 -50.25 49.56
C ALA A 24 19.19 -49.24 50.03
N THR A 25 20.43 -49.68 50.23
CA THR A 25 21.56 -48.84 50.61
C THR A 25 22.81 -49.21 49.81
N TYR A 26 23.67 -48.22 49.56
CA TYR A 26 24.96 -48.42 48.92
C TYR A 26 25.97 -47.38 49.38
N THR A 27 27.16 -47.80 49.83
CA THR A 27 28.26 -46.89 50.15
C THR A 27 29.22 -46.82 48.95
N ALA A 28 29.42 -45.62 48.40
CA ALA A 28 30.32 -45.39 47.29
C ALA A 28 31.76 -45.80 47.65
N LYS A 29 32.48 -46.40 46.72
CA LYS A 29 33.85 -46.91 46.89
C LYS A 29 34.82 -46.05 46.11
N GLY A 30 36.08 -46.09 46.51
CA GLY A 30 37.12 -45.35 45.80
C GLY A 30 37.38 -45.78 44.36
N GLY A 31 36.80 -46.91 43.93
CA GLY A 31 36.83 -47.36 42.55
C GLY A 31 35.65 -46.87 41.71
N ASP A 32 34.57 -46.33 42.29
CA ASP A 32 33.36 -45.95 41.54
C ASP A 32 33.55 -44.63 40.78
N SER A 33 32.86 -44.51 39.64
CA SER A 33 32.76 -43.26 38.89
C SER A 33 31.30 -42.96 38.53
N LEU A 34 30.57 -43.99 38.06
CA LEU A 34 29.14 -43.95 37.79
C LEU A 34 28.41 -45.00 38.66
N ILE A 35 27.45 -44.55 39.45
CA ILE A 35 26.60 -45.37 40.31
C ILE A 35 25.19 -45.34 39.72
N GLY A 36 24.79 -46.43 39.08
CA GLY A 36 23.47 -46.60 38.50
C GLY A 36 22.52 -47.25 39.49
N VAL A 37 21.55 -46.50 40.00
CA VAL A 37 20.54 -47.00 40.94
C VAL A 37 19.41 -47.64 40.15
N ASN A 38 19.39 -48.97 40.11
CA ASN A 38 18.39 -49.77 39.43
C ASN A 38 17.55 -50.54 40.46
N ARG A 39 16.81 -49.80 41.28
CA ARG A 39 15.88 -50.34 42.27
C ARG A 39 14.57 -49.56 42.26
N ALA A 40 13.44 -50.27 42.25
CA ALA A 40 12.10 -49.70 42.35
C ALA A 40 11.64 -49.57 43.81
N GLY A 41 12.38 -48.80 44.61
CA GLY A 41 12.11 -48.55 46.03
C GLY A 41 13.11 -47.55 46.61
N ILE A 42 12.82 -46.92 47.74
CA ILE A 42 13.68 -45.87 48.35
C ILE A 42 15.12 -46.36 48.53
N VAL A 43 16.10 -45.63 47.98
CA VAL A 43 17.53 -45.94 48.08
C VAL A 43 18.28 -44.84 48.82
N THR A 44 19.24 -45.21 49.66
CA THR A 44 20.25 -44.29 50.20
C THR A 44 21.63 -44.62 49.64
N VAL A 45 22.24 -43.68 48.94
CA VAL A 45 23.65 -43.77 48.52
C VAL A 45 24.50 -42.93 49.46
N THR A 46 25.43 -43.55 50.16
CA THR A 46 26.34 -42.86 51.10
C THR A 46 27.66 -42.52 50.43
N LEU A 47 28.05 -41.25 50.47
CA LEU A 47 29.37 -40.76 50.11
C LEU A 47 30.27 -40.88 51.36
N PRO A 48 31.20 -41.84 51.42
CA PRO A 48 31.94 -42.11 52.66
C PRO A 48 33.02 -41.06 52.94
N THR A 49 33.33 -40.87 54.23
CA THR A 49 34.38 -39.97 54.71
C THR A 49 35.75 -40.31 54.10
N THR A 50 36.01 -41.60 53.84
CA THR A 50 37.28 -42.06 53.23
C THR A 50 37.49 -41.58 51.78
N GLN A 51 36.43 -41.11 51.12
CA GLN A 51 36.44 -40.65 49.72
C GLN A 51 36.30 -39.15 49.57
N VAL A 52 36.25 -38.41 50.69
CA VAL A 52 36.34 -36.95 50.75
C VAL A 52 37.78 -36.57 50.41
N ARG A 53 38.08 -36.53 49.11
CA ARG A 53 39.42 -36.33 48.56
C ARG A 53 39.33 -35.27 47.47
N PRO A 54 40.26 -34.30 47.45
CA PRO A 54 40.24 -33.26 46.43
C PRO A 54 40.16 -33.85 45.02
N GLY A 55 39.15 -33.45 44.26
CA GLY A 55 38.94 -33.87 42.87
C GLY A 55 38.28 -35.24 42.69
N ARG A 56 37.86 -35.93 43.75
CA ARG A 56 37.01 -37.14 43.61
C ARG A 56 35.65 -36.73 43.07
N ILE A 57 35.19 -37.43 42.03
CA ILE A 57 33.86 -37.23 41.42
C ILE A 57 33.08 -38.54 41.47
N TYR A 58 31.79 -38.45 41.82
CA TYR A 58 30.82 -39.52 41.65
C TYR A 58 29.62 -39.01 40.87
N SER A 59 29.21 -39.73 39.83
CA SER A 59 27.92 -39.54 39.19
C SER A 59 26.94 -40.59 39.68
N ILE A 60 25.80 -40.15 40.19
CA ILE A 60 24.71 -41.03 40.63
C ILE A 60 23.55 -40.83 39.67
N LYS A 61 22.99 -41.94 39.17
CA LYS A 61 21.94 -41.96 38.14
C LYS A 61 20.77 -42.82 38.61
N ASP A 62 19.55 -42.29 38.49
CA ASP A 62 18.34 -43.12 38.52
C ASP A 62 18.25 -43.91 37.21
N GLU A 63 18.43 -45.23 37.28
CA GLU A 63 18.29 -46.14 36.14
C GLU A 63 16.98 -46.93 36.17
N SER A 64 16.32 -47.00 37.33
CA SER A 64 15.00 -47.64 37.44
C SER A 64 13.88 -46.73 36.93
N GLY A 65 14.12 -45.42 36.86
CA GLY A 65 13.10 -44.43 36.51
C GLY A 65 12.04 -44.28 37.60
N ALA A 66 12.39 -44.61 38.84
CA ALA A 66 11.47 -44.65 39.96
C ALA A 66 11.68 -43.52 40.97
N ALA A 67 12.68 -42.64 40.77
CA ALA A 67 13.09 -41.65 41.76
C ALA A 67 12.00 -40.63 42.14
N ALA A 68 11.04 -40.33 41.26
CA ALA A 68 9.93 -39.42 41.57
C ALA A 68 8.93 -39.97 42.60
N THR A 69 8.87 -41.29 42.74
CA THR A 69 8.02 -41.98 43.74
C THR A 69 8.86 -42.54 44.88
N ASN A 70 10.06 -43.01 44.56
CA ASN A 70 10.99 -43.69 45.45
C ASN A 70 12.31 -42.93 45.44
N ASN A 71 12.33 -41.77 46.08
CA ASN A 71 13.48 -40.87 46.09
C ASN A 71 14.79 -41.61 46.40
N ILE A 72 15.85 -41.22 45.69
CA ILE A 72 17.21 -41.65 46.00
C ILE A 72 17.83 -40.55 46.85
N THR A 73 18.14 -40.87 48.10
CA THR A 73 18.80 -39.95 49.03
C THR A 73 20.31 -40.16 48.93
N VAL A 74 21.06 -39.09 48.68
CA VAL A 74 22.51 -39.08 48.73
C VAL A 74 22.93 -38.47 50.06
N ALA A 75 23.63 -39.23 50.89
CA ALA A 75 23.99 -38.83 52.25
C ALA A 75 25.50 -38.87 52.47
N THR A 76 26.01 -38.07 53.41
CA THR A 76 27.40 -38.19 53.89
C THR A 76 27.49 -39.18 55.06
N GLU A 77 28.67 -39.75 55.29
CA GLU A 77 28.91 -40.73 56.38
C GLU A 77 29.23 -40.06 57.73
N GLY A 78 29.83 -38.86 57.71
CA GLY A 78 30.25 -38.12 58.88
C GLY A 78 29.67 -36.72 58.97
N ALA A 79 30.51 -35.76 59.34
CA ALA A 79 30.14 -34.35 59.49
C ALA A 79 30.24 -33.54 58.18
N GLU A 80 30.55 -34.19 57.06
CA GLU A 80 30.65 -33.54 55.77
C GLU A 80 29.29 -33.12 55.25
N THR A 81 29.30 -32.14 54.35
CA THR A 81 28.10 -31.60 53.72
C THR A 81 28.15 -31.77 52.20
N ILE A 82 26.98 -31.74 51.56
CA ILE A 82 26.71 -31.65 50.13
C ILE A 82 26.08 -30.27 49.92
N ASP A 83 26.81 -29.32 49.33
CA ASP A 83 26.39 -27.91 49.20
C ASP A 83 25.84 -27.31 50.53
N GLY A 84 26.47 -27.65 51.65
CA GLY A 84 26.11 -27.17 52.99
C GLY A 84 24.99 -27.96 53.71
N ALA A 85 24.39 -28.96 53.07
CA ALA A 85 23.41 -29.87 53.68
C ALA A 85 23.99 -31.27 53.97
N ALA A 86 23.44 -32.02 54.92
CA ALA A 86 23.90 -33.41 55.18
C ALA A 86 23.48 -34.41 54.09
N THR A 87 22.46 -34.05 53.30
CA THR A 87 21.88 -34.91 52.27
C THR A 87 21.44 -34.10 51.06
N ASP A 88 21.56 -34.70 49.88
CA ASP A 88 20.86 -34.28 48.66
C ASP A 88 19.88 -35.38 48.23
N VAL A 89 18.89 -35.01 47.41
CA VAL A 89 17.86 -35.94 46.93
C VAL A 89 17.80 -35.88 45.40
N ILE A 90 17.76 -37.05 44.77
CA ILE A 90 17.36 -37.24 43.38
C ILE A 90 15.90 -37.70 43.42
N ASN A 91 15.01 -36.86 42.89
CA ASN A 91 13.55 -37.05 42.94
C ASN A 91 12.86 -36.85 41.58
N VAL A 92 13.63 -36.77 40.49
CA VAL A 92 13.09 -36.78 39.13
C VAL A 92 13.44 -38.12 38.48
N ASN A 93 12.47 -38.77 37.85
CA ASN A 93 12.69 -40.05 37.16
C ASN A 93 13.80 -39.90 36.11
N TYR A 94 14.74 -40.84 36.10
CA TYR A 94 15.93 -40.83 35.24
C TYR A 94 16.85 -39.62 35.43
N GLU A 95 16.78 -38.90 36.55
CA GLU A 95 17.72 -37.82 36.86
C GLU A 95 19.11 -38.36 37.17
N SER A 96 20.14 -37.56 36.89
CA SER A 96 21.52 -37.80 37.29
C SER A 96 22.04 -36.58 38.01
N LYS A 97 22.77 -36.79 39.10
CA LYS A 97 23.55 -35.75 39.76
C LYS A 97 24.99 -36.20 39.92
N SER A 98 25.92 -35.30 39.64
CA SER A 98 27.34 -35.51 39.88
C SER A 98 27.80 -34.70 41.06
N TYR A 99 28.67 -35.27 41.88
CA TYR A 99 29.19 -34.68 43.10
C TYR A 99 30.70 -34.69 43.02
N TYR A 100 31.36 -33.59 43.39
CA TYR A 100 32.81 -33.55 43.56
C TYR A 100 33.18 -33.19 45.00
N SER A 101 34.35 -33.64 45.45
CA SER A 101 34.88 -33.25 46.77
C SER A 101 36.07 -32.29 46.63
N ASP A 102 36.12 -31.30 47.52
CA ASP A 102 37.28 -30.41 47.72
C ASP A 102 38.30 -30.97 48.73
N GLY A 103 38.04 -32.14 49.30
CA GLY A 103 38.82 -32.73 50.40
C GLY A 103 38.29 -32.44 51.80
N THR A 104 37.19 -31.70 51.93
CA THR A 104 36.48 -31.45 53.20
C THR A 104 34.98 -31.73 53.09
N ASN A 105 34.34 -31.31 52.01
CA ASN A 105 32.92 -31.47 51.74
C ASN A 105 32.70 -32.00 50.31
N TRP A 106 31.42 -32.21 49.99
CA TRP A 106 30.92 -32.52 48.66
C TRP A 106 30.15 -31.33 48.10
N PHE A 107 30.18 -31.20 46.79
CA PHE A 107 29.51 -30.14 46.05
C PHE A 107 28.84 -30.73 44.83
N ILE A 108 27.65 -30.25 44.48
CA ILE A 108 26.94 -30.70 43.29
C ILE A 108 27.58 -30.02 42.07
N ILE A 109 27.91 -30.81 41.05
CA ILE A 109 28.27 -30.28 39.73
C ILE A 109 26.95 -29.93 39.03
N PRO A 110 26.65 -28.64 38.79
CA PRO A 110 25.43 -28.27 38.11
C PRO A 110 25.47 -28.79 36.68
N VAL A 111 24.35 -29.34 36.21
CA VAL A 111 24.12 -29.44 34.76
C VAL A 111 23.90 -28.03 34.26
N ALA A 112 24.62 -27.61 33.21
CA ALA A 112 24.28 -26.36 32.55
C ALA A 112 22.82 -26.46 32.11
N PRO A 113 21.93 -25.51 32.48
CA PRO A 113 20.59 -25.52 31.92
C PRO A 113 20.77 -25.54 30.40
N ASP A 114 20.09 -26.47 29.71
CA ASP A 114 20.03 -26.42 28.25
C ASP A 114 19.57 -25.02 27.90
N ALA A 115 20.40 -24.27 27.16
CA ALA A 115 20.04 -22.96 26.69
C ALA A 115 18.97 -23.15 25.60
N GLN A 116 17.75 -23.47 26.04
CA GLN A 116 16.57 -23.55 25.20
C GLN A 116 16.34 -22.15 24.65
N ASN A 117 16.86 -21.91 23.43
CA ASN A 117 16.48 -20.74 22.67
C ASN A 117 14.96 -20.71 22.59
N THR A 118 14.33 -19.78 23.30
CA THR A 118 12.90 -19.57 23.20
C THR A 118 12.68 -18.88 21.87
N TYR A 119 11.86 -19.47 21.02
CA TYR A 119 11.64 -18.97 19.67
C TYR A 119 10.22 -18.45 19.57
N GLU A 120 10.08 -17.19 19.21
CA GLU A 120 8.79 -16.56 18.93
C GLU A 120 8.62 -16.34 17.42
N ALA A 121 7.44 -15.85 17.03
CA ALA A 121 7.25 -15.38 15.66
C ALA A 121 8.27 -14.26 15.38
N PRO A 122 9.08 -14.37 14.30
CA PRO A 122 10.08 -13.36 14.01
C PRO A 122 9.39 -12.05 13.58
N GLY A 123 9.46 -11.03 14.44
CA GLY A 123 9.12 -9.66 14.07
C GLY A 123 10.32 -8.99 13.41
N LEU A 124 10.35 -8.92 12.09
CA LEU A 124 11.36 -8.13 11.36
C LEU A 124 10.74 -6.79 10.96
N THR A 125 11.31 -5.69 11.47
CA THR A 125 10.94 -4.33 11.05
C THR A 125 11.82 -3.93 9.87
N LEU A 126 11.21 -3.65 8.72
CA LEU A 126 11.92 -3.10 7.55
C LEU A 126 11.96 -1.56 7.72
N GLY A 127 13.08 -1.03 8.21
CA GLY A 127 13.30 0.40 8.41
C GLY A 127 14.07 1.07 7.25
N THR A 128 14.10 2.40 7.24
CA THR A 128 14.90 3.21 6.30
C THR A 128 16.34 3.48 6.80
N ALA A 129 16.70 2.96 7.97
CA ALA A 129 18.02 3.08 8.56
C ALA A 129 18.44 1.76 9.22
N ASN A 130 19.75 1.52 9.27
CA ASN A 130 20.30 0.36 9.95
C ASN A 130 20.20 0.56 11.47
N ALA A 131 19.68 -0.46 12.17
CA ALA A 131 19.72 -0.55 13.62
C ALA A 131 20.12 -1.97 14.04
N GLU A 132 20.80 -2.09 15.18
CA GLU A 132 21.05 -3.40 15.79
C GLU A 132 19.71 -4.00 16.25
N GLY A 133 19.47 -5.27 15.93
CA GLY A 133 18.25 -5.96 16.32
C GLY A 133 18.25 -6.31 17.81
N THR A 134 17.12 -6.16 18.49
CA THR A 134 16.95 -6.47 19.92
C THR A 134 16.34 -7.86 20.19
N GLY A 135 16.21 -8.71 19.16
CA GLY A 135 15.42 -9.95 19.21
C GLY A 135 16.21 -11.25 18.97
N ASN A 136 15.58 -12.37 19.30
CA ASN A 136 16.13 -13.72 19.23
C ASN A 136 16.46 -14.17 17.78
N SER A 137 17.35 -15.14 17.65
CA SER A 137 17.73 -15.75 16.36
C SER A 137 16.56 -16.36 15.59
N ILE A 138 16.57 -16.24 14.26
CA ILE A 138 15.62 -16.90 13.36
C ILE A 138 16.01 -18.37 13.16
N ARG A 139 15.06 -19.30 13.24
CA ARG A 139 15.30 -20.75 13.01
C ARG A 139 15.52 -21.07 11.54
N SER A 140 16.31 -22.12 11.29
CA SER A 140 16.38 -22.75 9.97
C SER A 140 14.98 -23.20 9.52
N GLY A 141 14.62 -22.89 8.27
CA GLY A 141 13.31 -23.23 7.70
C GLY A 141 12.14 -22.32 8.07
N ALA A 142 12.35 -21.27 8.88
CA ALA A 142 11.30 -20.28 9.14
C ALA A 142 10.96 -19.48 7.87
N THR A 143 9.67 -19.20 7.67
CA THR A 143 9.19 -18.28 6.62
C THR A 143 9.08 -16.86 7.18
N ILE A 144 9.41 -15.86 6.37
CA ILE A 144 9.35 -14.44 6.73
C ILE A 144 8.30 -13.77 5.83
N LEU A 145 7.30 -13.12 6.44
CA LEU A 145 6.31 -12.31 5.75
C LEU A 145 6.94 -10.97 5.33
N ALA A 146 7.47 -10.91 4.11
CA ALA A 146 8.05 -9.69 3.55
C ALA A 146 7.04 -8.83 2.78
N PHE A 147 5.98 -9.43 2.24
CA PHE A 147 4.99 -8.77 1.36
C PHE A 147 3.55 -9.10 1.78
N ASP A 148 2.63 -8.13 1.64
CA ASP A 148 1.20 -8.32 1.93
C ASP A 148 0.36 -8.80 0.72
N ALA A 149 -0.94 -9.06 0.94
CA ALA A 149 -1.90 -9.53 -0.09
C ALA A 149 -2.85 -8.44 -0.65
N THR A 150 -2.94 -7.27 -0.03
CA THR A 150 -3.74 -6.07 -0.39
C THR A 150 -3.73 -5.62 -1.87
N ASN A 151 -4.67 -6.03 -2.71
CA ASN A 151 -4.73 -5.59 -4.12
C ASN A 151 -4.51 -4.07 -4.32
N PRO A 152 -3.79 -3.63 -5.37
CA PRO A 152 -3.63 -2.20 -5.66
C PRO A 152 -5.02 -1.57 -5.85
N SER A 153 -5.26 -0.39 -5.28
CA SER A 153 -6.49 0.36 -5.53
C SER A 153 -6.43 1.10 -6.87
N THR A 154 -7.60 1.43 -7.41
CA THR A 154 -7.71 2.41 -8.50
C THR A 154 -7.39 3.81 -7.96
N GLN A 155 -6.85 4.68 -8.82
CA GLN A 155 -6.47 6.06 -8.49
C GLN A 155 -7.62 7.03 -8.84
N ALA A 156 -7.82 8.09 -8.07
CA ALA A 156 -8.78 9.15 -8.34
C ALA A 156 -8.09 10.45 -8.80
N HIS A 157 -8.87 11.36 -9.40
CA HIS A 157 -8.42 12.71 -9.72
C HIS A 157 -8.11 13.48 -8.43
N SER A 158 -6.98 14.20 -8.42
CA SER A 158 -6.47 14.99 -7.28
C SER A 158 -5.90 14.18 -6.10
N ASP A 159 -5.64 12.89 -6.27
CA ASP A 159 -4.88 12.12 -5.28
C ASP A 159 -3.48 12.71 -5.08
N ALA A 160 -3.13 13.06 -3.84
CA ALA A 160 -1.78 13.48 -3.47
C ALA A 160 -0.81 12.29 -3.43
N ALA A 161 0.44 12.51 -3.83
CA ALA A 161 1.48 11.52 -3.66
C ALA A 161 1.72 11.27 -2.16
N ALA A 162 1.67 10.01 -1.73
CA ALA A 162 1.93 9.62 -0.36
C ALA A 162 3.00 8.53 -0.33
N PRO A 163 3.99 8.62 0.58
CA PRO A 163 4.81 7.45 0.89
C PRO A 163 3.92 6.36 1.52
N GLY A 164 4.11 5.10 1.13
CA GLY A 164 3.37 3.99 1.74
C GLY A 164 3.57 3.95 3.25
N SER A 165 2.50 3.67 4.01
CA SER A 165 2.51 3.65 5.48
C SER A 165 2.56 2.24 6.08
N ALA A 166 2.82 1.21 5.26
CA ALA A 166 2.74 -0.20 5.69
C ALA A 166 4.09 -0.71 6.24
N THR A 167 4.03 -1.49 7.32
CA THR A 167 5.19 -2.11 8.01
C THR A 167 5.79 -3.32 7.27
N VAL A 168 5.14 -3.76 6.19
CA VAL A 168 5.58 -4.83 5.29
C VAL A 168 5.89 -4.20 3.93
N ALA A 169 6.94 -4.68 3.26
CA ALA A 169 7.26 -4.21 1.92
C ALA A 169 6.09 -4.57 1.02
N ALA A 170 5.30 -3.60 0.60
CA ALA A 170 4.28 -3.85 -0.40
C ALA A 170 4.99 -4.17 -1.73
N ARG A 171 4.29 -4.83 -2.64
CA ARG A 171 4.56 -4.63 -4.08
C ARG A 171 3.79 -3.42 -4.64
N ARG A 172 3.31 -2.49 -3.78
CA ARG A 172 2.05 -1.76 -4.03
C ARG A 172 1.85 -0.36 -3.40
N ASP A 173 2.85 0.28 -2.81
CA ASP A 173 2.76 1.72 -2.55
C ASP A 173 3.28 2.56 -3.73
N HIS A 174 3.77 1.93 -4.81
CA HIS A 174 4.26 2.67 -5.96
C HIS A 174 3.13 2.96 -6.98
N LYS A 175 2.82 4.25 -7.10
CA LYS A 175 1.93 4.82 -8.12
C LYS A 175 2.82 5.37 -9.25
N HIS A 176 2.51 5.08 -10.51
CA HIS A 176 3.11 5.78 -11.64
C HIS A 176 2.29 7.03 -11.98
N ALA A 177 2.98 8.15 -12.22
CA ALA A 177 2.35 9.38 -12.65
C ALA A 177 1.83 9.24 -14.09
N MET A 178 0.56 9.53 -14.31
CA MET A 178 0.07 9.95 -15.63
C MET A 178 -0.20 11.46 -15.55
N PRO A 179 0.33 12.28 -16.48
CA PRO A 179 -0.09 13.67 -16.56
C PRO A 179 -1.61 13.69 -16.76
N ALA A 180 -2.30 14.53 -15.97
CA ALA A 180 -3.70 14.77 -16.22
C ALA A 180 -3.82 15.54 -17.54
N GLU A 181 -4.40 14.92 -18.57
CA GLU A 181 -5.08 15.70 -19.59
C GLU A 181 -6.32 16.26 -18.89
N GLY A 182 -6.32 17.56 -18.62
CA GLY A 182 -7.40 18.21 -17.91
C GLY A 182 -8.72 17.92 -18.61
N SER A 183 -9.74 17.51 -17.86
CA SER A 183 -11.11 17.67 -18.33
C SER A 183 -11.35 19.17 -18.43
N GLY A 184 -10.95 19.79 -19.55
CA GLY A 184 -11.41 21.12 -19.87
C GLY A 184 -12.93 21.07 -19.81
N SER A 185 -13.53 21.83 -18.89
CA SER A 185 -14.97 22.03 -18.89
C SER A 185 -15.37 22.40 -20.32
N ASP A 186 -16.47 21.84 -20.82
CA ASP A 186 -17.01 22.33 -22.09
C ASP A 186 -17.19 23.84 -21.96
N ILE A 187 -16.65 24.60 -22.92
CA ILE A 187 -16.78 26.06 -22.99
C ILE A 187 -17.54 26.34 -24.26
N SER A 188 -18.87 26.42 -24.14
CA SER A 188 -19.76 26.62 -25.27
C SER A 188 -21.07 27.27 -24.86
N ALA A 189 -21.70 27.94 -25.82
CA ALA A 189 -23.06 28.41 -25.70
C ALA A 189 -23.79 28.24 -27.02
N ARG A 190 -25.10 27.96 -26.94
CA ARG A 190 -26.01 27.95 -28.08
C ARG A 190 -27.31 28.65 -27.69
N VAL A 191 -27.68 29.63 -28.48
CA VAL A 191 -28.79 30.56 -28.21
C VAL A 191 -29.80 30.56 -29.35
N TYR A 192 -31.03 30.94 -29.04
CA TYR A 192 -32.11 31.04 -30.02
C TYR A 192 -33.04 32.21 -29.70
N HIS A 193 -33.84 32.59 -30.70
CA HIS A 193 -34.97 33.50 -30.49
C HIS A 193 -36.28 32.73 -30.60
N SER A 194 -37.15 32.88 -29.61
CA SER A 194 -38.35 32.06 -29.46
C SER A 194 -39.52 32.45 -30.39
N VAL A 195 -39.46 33.65 -30.98
CA VAL A 195 -40.49 34.19 -31.88
C VAL A 195 -39.89 34.73 -33.18
N ASN A 196 -40.75 34.96 -34.19
CA ASN A 196 -40.31 35.54 -35.46
C ASN A 196 -39.68 36.93 -35.25
N GLN A 197 -38.53 37.19 -35.88
CA GLN A 197 -37.87 38.49 -35.86
C GLN A 197 -38.07 39.21 -37.19
N SER A 198 -38.67 40.41 -37.15
CA SER A 198 -38.87 41.24 -38.34
C SER A 198 -37.60 42.02 -38.67
N ILE A 199 -37.08 41.84 -39.88
CA ILE A 199 -35.83 42.45 -40.33
C ILE A 199 -36.12 43.52 -41.36
N THR A 200 -35.59 44.73 -41.12
CA THR A 200 -35.79 45.90 -41.97
C THR A 200 -35.15 45.72 -43.36
N ASN A 201 -35.79 46.29 -44.39
CA ASN A 201 -35.27 46.25 -45.76
C ASN A 201 -33.92 46.97 -45.89
N ALA A 202 -33.00 46.37 -46.65
CA ALA A 202 -31.71 46.92 -47.05
C ALA A 202 -30.83 47.43 -45.88
N THR A 203 -30.95 46.80 -44.70
CA THR A 203 -30.21 47.18 -43.49
C THR A 203 -29.59 45.94 -42.85
N ASP A 204 -28.29 45.98 -42.58
CA ASP A 204 -27.62 44.93 -41.81
C ASP A 204 -28.10 44.96 -40.37
N THR A 205 -28.68 43.85 -39.91
CA THR A 205 -29.32 43.76 -38.60
C THR A 205 -28.64 42.68 -37.77
N ALA A 206 -28.21 43.02 -36.54
CA ALA A 206 -27.77 42.05 -35.55
C ALA A 206 -29.00 41.36 -34.97
N LEU A 207 -29.01 40.02 -34.98
CA LEU A 207 -30.13 39.26 -34.43
C LEU A 207 -30.09 39.26 -32.92
N ALA A 208 -31.25 39.44 -32.29
CA ALA A 208 -31.43 39.23 -30.86
C ALA A 208 -31.76 37.75 -30.58
N PHE A 209 -31.43 37.27 -29.39
CA PHE A 209 -31.69 35.91 -28.91
C PHE A 209 -32.23 35.99 -27.49
N ASP A 210 -33.46 35.56 -27.28
CA ASP A 210 -34.17 35.71 -26.00
C ASP A 210 -34.00 34.49 -25.08
N SER A 211 -33.35 33.42 -25.57
CA SER A 211 -33.31 32.12 -24.92
C SER A 211 -32.02 31.36 -25.19
N GLU A 212 -31.66 30.45 -24.28
CA GLU A 212 -30.49 29.58 -24.36
C GLU A 212 -30.89 28.12 -24.49
N ARG A 213 -30.19 27.37 -25.36
CA ARG A 213 -30.17 25.90 -25.32
C ARG A 213 -29.25 25.43 -24.19
N TRP A 214 -28.10 26.06 -24.10
CA TRP A 214 -27.13 25.93 -23.01
C TRP A 214 -26.16 27.12 -23.06
N ASP A 215 -25.55 27.40 -21.92
CA ASP A 215 -24.40 28.29 -21.76
C ASP A 215 -23.55 27.74 -20.60
N THR A 216 -22.32 27.35 -20.88
CA THR A 216 -21.43 26.74 -19.89
C THR A 216 -20.35 27.69 -19.36
N ASP A 217 -20.25 28.90 -19.90
CA ASP A 217 -19.20 29.87 -19.55
C ASP A 217 -19.72 31.31 -19.49
N VAL A 218 -21.03 31.51 -19.27
CA VAL A 218 -21.68 32.84 -19.15
C VAL A 218 -21.38 33.72 -20.37
N ILE A 219 -21.47 33.11 -21.55
CA ILE A 219 -21.17 33.71 -22.85
C ILE A 219 -22.29 34.65 -23.31
N HIS A 220 -23.54 34.37 -22.94
CA HIS A 220 -24.72 35.10 -23.41
C HIS A 220 -25.47 35.82 -22.27
N ASP A 221 -26.19 36.89 -22.63
CA ASP A 221 -27.07 37.65 -21.75
C ASP A 221 -28.41 37.84 -22.47
N THR A 222 -29.46 37.17 -22.00
CA THR A 222 -30.79 37.16 -22.64
C THR A 222 -31.54 38.49 -22.58
N VAL A 223 -31.03 39.49 -21.86
CA VAL A 223 -31.76 40.75 -21.56
C VAL A 223 -31.01 41.98 -22.07
N THR A 224 -29.81 42.26 -21.55
CA THR A 224 -29.12 43.54 -21.81
C THR A 224 -28.39 43.51 -23.15
N ASN A 225 -27.79 42.37 -23.46
CA ASN A 225 -26.82 42.20 -24.52
C ASN A 225 -27.13 40.98 -25.38
N ASN A 226 -28.41 40.80 -25.66
CA ASN A 226 -28.98 39.59 -26.24
C ASN A 226 -28.71 39.40 -27.74
N SER A 227 -27.93 40.29 -28.37
CA SER A 227 -27.55 40.19 -29.78
C SER A 227 -26.13 39.65 -30.01
N ARG A 228 -25.45 39.22 -28.94
CA ARG A 228 -24.04 38.81 -29.00
C ARG A 228 -23.71 37.61 -28.12
N LEU A 229 -22.74 36.82 -28.57
CA LEU A 229 -22.02 35.85 -27.74
C LEU A 229 -20.66 36.44 -27.38
N THR A 230 -20.36 36.55 -26.08
CA THR A 230 -19.14 37.17 -25.57
C THR A 230 -18.17 36.11 -25.04
N CYS A 231 -16.97 36.07 -25.60
CA CYS A 231 -15.91 35.16 -25.16
C CYS A 231 -15.52 35.48 -23.71
N LYS A 232 -15.70 34.52 -22.78
CA LYS A 232 -15.22 34.63 -21.39
C LYS A 232 -13.88 33.94 -21.16
N THR A 233 -13.58 32.93 -21.98
CA THR A 233 -12.30 32.23 -21.96
C THR A 233 -11.60 32.31 -23.31
N ALA A 234 -10.42 32.93 -23.40
CA ALA A 234 -9.71 33.06 -24.68
C ALA A 234 -9.38 31.70 -25.33
N GLY A 235 -9.35 31.70 -26.66
CA GLY A 235 -8.90 30.58 -27.48
C GLY A 235 -9.62 30.49 -28.82
N LYS A 236 -9.42 29.38 -29.52
CA LYS A 236 -10.07 29.13 -30.81
C LYS A 236 -11.49 28.59 -30.61
N TYR A 237 -12.43 29.12 -31.35
CA TYR A 237 -13.84 28.75 -31.31
C TYR A 237 -14.34 28.38 -32.69
N ILE A 238 -15.14 27.31 -32.77
CA ILE A 238 -16.06 27.13 -33.89
C ILE A 238 -17.32 27.96 -33.61
N ILE A 239 -17.73 28.73 -34.62
CA ILE A 239 -18.88 29.64 -34.56
C ILE A 239 -19.85 29.23 -35.66
N VAL A 240 -21.13 29.09 -35.33
CA VAL A 240 -22.16 28.68 -36.30
C VAL A 240 -23.44 29.48 -36.06
N GLY A 241 -24.00 30.05 -37.12
CA GLY A 241 -25.31 30.70 -37.12
C GLY A 241 -26.21 30.10 -38.18
N SER A 242 -27.50 29.92 -37.85
CA SER A 242 -28.51 29.35 -38.74
C SER A 242 -29.80 30.16 -38.66
N VAL A 243 -30.35 30.53 -39.81
CA VAL A 243 -31.56 31.34 -39.94
C VAL A 243 -32.47 30.82 -41.04
N ARG A 244 -33.77 31.06 -40.91
CA ARG A 244 -34.80 30.69 -41.90
C ARG A 244 -35.65 31.91 -42.23
N TRP A 245 -35.67 32.33 -43.48
CA TRP A 245 -36.47 33.47 -43.95
C TRP A 245 -37.85 33.04 -44.44
N THR A 246 -38.87 33.84 -44.14
CA THR A 246 -40.18 33.72 -44.80
C THR A 246 -40.04 33.84 -46.32
N SER A 247 -40.87 33.09 -47.04
CA SER A 247 -40.83 33.06 -48.51
C SER A 247 -41.10 34.42 -49.13
N ASN A 248 -40.27 34.79 -50.11
CA ASN A 248 -40.45 35.98 -50.95
C ASN A 248 -39.56 35.85 -52.22
N VAL A 249 -39.90 36.52 -53.32
CA VAL A 249 -39.19 36.39 -54.62
C VAL A 249 -38.26 37.55 -54.96
N THR A 250 -38.22 38.59 -54.13
CA THR A 250 -37.52 39.86 -54.42
C THR A 250 -36.25 39.95 -53.59
N GLY A 251 -35.15 40.39 -54.20
CA GLY A 251 -33.90 40.69 -53.50
C GLY A 251 -33.12 39.48 -52.98
N VAL A 252 -32.11 39.76 -52.16
CA VAL A 252 -31.16 38.78 -51.60
C VAL A 252 -31.44 38.51 -50.12
N ARG A 253 -30.94 37.38 -49.60
CA ARG A 253 -30.94 37.03 -48.18
C ARG A 253 -29.53 36.62 -47.82
N ASN A 254 -28.89 37.35 -46.93
CA ASN A 254 -27.52 37.09 -46.55
C ASN A 254 -27.43 36.89 -45.04
N THR A 255 -26.47 36.06 -44.62
CA THR A 255 -26.14 35.83 -43.22
C THR A 255 -24.64 35.95 -43.03
N PHE A 256 -24.21 36.60 -41.95
CA PHE A 256 -22.81 36.91 -41.69
C PHE A 256 -22.47 36.72 -40.22
N ILE A 257 -21.18 36.55 -39.94
CA ILE A 257 -20.64 36.59 -38.58
C ILE A 257 -19.79 37.85 -38.45
N ARG A 258 -20.06 38.68 -37.44
CA ARG A 258 -19.31 39.92 -37.17
C ARG A 258 -18.66 39.88 -35.79
N LEU A 259 -17.43 40.34 -35.70
CA LEU A 259 -16.65 40.51 -34.48
C LEU A 259 -16.65 41.99 -34.06
N ASN A 260 -16.92 42.23 -32.78
CA ASN A 260 -16.81 43.53 -32.11
C ASN A 260 -17.49 44.68 -32.85
N GLY A 261 -18.65 44.42 -33.47
CA GLY A 261 -19.46 45.45 -34.13
C GLY A 261 -18.95 45.91 -35.50
N THR A 262 -17.74 45.54 -35.92
CA THR A 262 -17.10 46.13 -37.12
C THR A 262 -16.51 45.12 -38.09
N THR A 263 -15.93 44.02 -37.61
CA THR A 263 -15.10 43.14 -38.43
C THR A 263 -15.89 41.94 -38.91
N TRP A 264 -15.99 41.73 -40.21
CA TRP A 264 -16.68 40.56 -40.77
C TRP A 264 -15.78 39.32 -40.78
N LEU A 265 -16.23 38.24 -40.14
CA LEU A 265 -15.49 36.98 -40.03
C LEU A 265 -15.91 35.92 -41.06
N ALA A 266 -17.18 35.93 -41.47
CA ALA A 266 -17.71 34.98 -42.45
C ALA A 266 -18.98 35.52 -43.12
N PHE A 267 -19.23 35.05 -44.34
CA PHE A 267 -20.34 35.46 -45.17
C PHE A 267 -20.99 34.21 -45.80
N ASN A 268 -22.32 34.19 -45.84
CA ASN A 268 -23.08 33.31 -46.72
C ASN A 268 -24.11 34.20 -47.47
N MET A 269 -23.87 34.37 -48.77
CA MET A 269 -24.62 35.26 -49.66
C MET A 269 -25.13 34.47 -50.87
N PRO A 270 -26.15 33.62 -50.72
CA PRO A 270 -26.72 32.89 -51.84
C PRO A 270 -27.29 33.86 -52.90
N ASP A 271 -27.18 33.49 -54.17
CA ASP A 271 -27.73 34.24 -55.30
C ASP A 271 -29.28 34.37 -55.25
N THR A 272 -29.85 35.11 -56.21
CA THR A 272 -31.26 35.54 -56.25
C THR A 272 -32.29 34.47 -55.89
N ASN A 273 -33.25 34.90 -55.08
CA ASN A 273 -34.12 34.06 -54.28
C ASN A 273 -35.31 33.45 -55.05
N GLN A 274 -35.40 32.11 -55.12
CA GLN A 274 -36.50 31.40 -55.80
C GLN A 274 -37.73 31.17 -54.88
N GLY A 275 -38.52 32.20 -54.59
CA GLY A 275 -39.93 32.11 -54.13
C GLY A 275 -40.31 31.09 -53.04
N ASN A 276 -39.35 30.61 -52.27
CA ASN A 276 -39.50 29.54 -51.28
C ASN A 276 -38.99 30.05 -49.93
N VAL A 277 -39.08 29.23 -48.91
CA VAL A 277 -38.46 29.52 -47.61
C VAL A 277 -36.96 29.26 -47.70
N HIS A 278 -36.13 30.15 -47.12
CA HIS A 278 -34.67 30.08 -47.24
C HIS A 278 -34.00 29.85 -45.90
N ALA A 279 -33.47 28.64 -45.69
CA ALA A 279 -32.59 28.33 -44.57
C ALA A 279 -31.14 28.57 -44.98
N ILE A 280 -30.41 29.36 -44.18
CA ILE A 280 -29.02 29.75 -44.45
C ILE A 280 -28.20 29.49 -43.19
N THR A 281 -27.07 28.81 -43.35
CA THR A 281 -26.09 28.58 -42.29
C THR A 281 -24.76 29.24 -42.64
N VAL A 282 -24.15 29.89 -41.68
CA VAL A 282 -22.79 30.46 -41.79
C VAL A 282 -21.93 29.91 -40.65
N SER A 283 -20.67 29.60 -40.93
CA SER A 283 -19.74 29.12 -39.91
C SER A 283 -18.32 29.61 -40.16
N THR A 284 -17.53 29.66 -39.08
CA THR A 284 -16.09 29.93 -39.12
C THR A 284 -15.40 29.36 -37.89
N ILE A 285 -14.08 29.21 -37.95
CA ILE A 285 -13.24 29.00 -36.78
C ILE A 285 -12.40 30.26 -36.59
N TYR A 286 -12.44 30.85 -35.41
CA TYR A 286 -11.73 32.09 -35.12
C TYR A 286 -11.11 32.08 -33.72
N ASP A 287 -9.98 32.76 -33.57
CA ASP A 287 -9.29 32.93 -32.29
C ASP A 287 -9.84 34.17 -31.59
N LEU A 288 -10.45 34.00 -30.41
CA LEU A 288 -11.10 35.07 -29.67
C LEU A 288 -10.34 35.36 -28.37
N ALA A 289 -10.16 36.65 -28.08
CA ALA A 289 -9.69 37.10 -26.78
C ALA A 289 -10.87 37.24 -25.80
N VAL A 290 -10.56 37.27 -24.50
CA VAL A 290 -11.58 37.54 -23.47
C VAL A 290 -12.23 38.90 -23.75
N ASN A 291 -13.57 38.93 -23.69
CA ASN A 291 -14.46 40.06 -23.99
C ASN A 291 -14.63 40.41 -25.48
N ASP A 292 -13.96 39.71 -26.40
CA ASP A 292 -14.41 39.75 -27.78
C ASP A 292 -15.84 39.22 -27.87
N TYR A 293 -16.68 39.86 -28.67
CA TYR A 293 -18.03 39.39 -28.90
C TYR A 293 -18.32 39.24 -30.38
N ILE A 294 -19.13 38.23 -30.67
CA ILE A 294 -19.56 37.90 -32.02
C ILE A 294 -21.07 38.08 -32.15
N GLU A 295 -21.49 38.47 -33.33
CA GLU A 295 -22.88 38.73 -33.68
C GLU A 295 -23.25 37.93 -34.93
N LEU A 296 -24.45 37.35 -34.93
CA LEU A 296 -25.07 36.83 -36.14
C LEU A 296 -25.82 37.97 -36.83
N MET A 297 -25.34 38.35 -37.99
CA MET A 297 -25.87 39.46 -38.76
C MET A 297 -26.66 38.94 -39.95
N VAL A 298 -27.73 39.64 -40.31
CA VAL A 298 -28.54 39.31 -41.48
C VAL A 298 -28.84 40.54 -42.32
N HIS A 299 -29.04 40.32 -43.63
CA HIS A 299 -29.42 41.36 -44.58
C HIS A 299 -30.43 40.83 -45.59
N GLN A 300 -31.42 41.65 -45.92
CA GLN A 300 -32.43 41.31 -46.93
C GLN A 300 -32.90 42.54 -47.72
N THR A 301 -33.25 42.35 -49.00
CA THR A 301 -33.70 43.41 -49.92
C THR A 301 -35.04 43.09 -50.60
N SER A 302 -35.99 42.54 -49.83
CA SER A 302 -37.31 42.11 -50.33
C SER A 302 -38.25 43.25 -50.75
N GLY A 303 -37.87 44.51 -50.51
CA GLY A 303 -38.69 45.70 -50.76
C GLY A 303 -39.51 46.16 -49.55
N GLY A 304 -39.45 45.41 -48.44
CA GLY A 304 -40.11 45.73 -47.16
C GLY A 304 -39.49 44.96 -46.00
N ALA A 305 -40.05 45.09 -44.80
CA ALA A 305 -39.62 44.26 -43.68
C ALA A 305 -39.99 42.78 -43.94
N LEU A 306 -39.07 41.86 -43.63
CA LEU A 306 -39.26 40.43 -43.82
C LEU A 306 -38.88 39.68 -42.55
N ASN A 307 -39.66 38.67 -42.20
CA ASN A 307 -39.41 37.90 -40.98
C ASN A 307 -38.36 36.80 -41.20
N LEU A 308 -37.55 36.61 -40.16
CA LEU A 308 -36.98 35.32 -39.83
C LEU A 308 -37.99 34.50 -39.04
N GLU A 309 -38.19 33.26 -39.46
CA GLU A 309 -39.13 32.31 -38.87
C GLU A 309 -38.48 31.61 -37.68
N ALA A 310 -39.10 31.74 -36.50
CA ALA A 310 -38.77 30.92 -35.34
C ALA A 310 -39.25 29.49 -35.61
N THR A 311 -38.28 28.60 -35.83
CA THR A 311 -38.53 27.16 -35.94
C THR A 311 -37.64 26.41 -34.96
N GLY A 312 -38.26 25.51 -34.19
CA GLY A 312 -37.60 24.80 -33.11
C GLY A 312 -36.28 24.14 -33.54
N ASN A 313 -35.25 24.36 -32.73
CA ASN A 313 -33.91 23.76 -32.82
C ASN A 313 -33.02 24.18 -33.99
N TYR A 314 -33.47 25.05 -34.92
CA TYR A 314 -32.63 25.42 -36.07
C TYR A 314 -32.78 26.86 -36.61
N SER A 315 -33.75 27.67 -36.16
CA SER A 315 -33.84 29.07 -36.59
C SER A 315 -34.65 29.96 -35.63
N PRO A 316 -34.21 31.22 -35.39
CA PRO A 316 -32.83 31.68 -35.46
C PRO A 316 -32.01 30.99 -34.37
N GLU A 317 -30.85 30.45 -34.71
CA GLU A 317 -29.94 29.79 -33.76
C GLU A 317 -28.51 30.30 -33.97
N PHE A 318 -27.77 30.53 -32.89
CA PHE A 318 -26.37 30.97 -32.92
C PHE A 318 -25.57 30.29 -31.83
N MET A 319 -24.34 29.85 -32.13
CA MET A 319 -23.49 29.17 -31.16
C MET A 319 -22.02 29.50 -31.32
N MET A 320 -21.28 29.35 -30.22
CA MET A 320 -19.84 29.21 -30.22
C MET A 320 -19.42 28.08 -29.27
N ALA A 321 -18.45 27.27 -29.69
CA ALA A 321 -17.86 26.23 -28.84
C ALA A 321 -16.35 26.27 -28.98
N LYS A 322 -15.63 26.21 -27.85
CA LYS A 322 -14.18 26.23 -27.84
C LYS A 322 -13.66 24.93 -28.45
N VAL A 323 -12.81 25.04 -29.47
CA VAL A 323 -12.10 23.87 -30.00
C VAL A 323 -10.83 23.68 -29.17
N LEU A 324 -10.69 22.50 -28.56
CA LEU A 324 -9.45 22.12 -27.87
C LEU A 324 -8.34 22.04 -28.92
N GLY A 325 -7.29 22.84 -28.73
CA GLY A 325 -6.07 22.83 -29.54
C GLY A 325 -5.00 22.00 -28.87
#